data_AF-A0A0H5BMI9-F1
#
_entry.id   AF-A0A0H5BMI9-F1
#
_cell.length_a   1.000
_cell.length_b   1.000
_cell.length_c   1.000
_cell.angle_alpha   90.00
_cell.angle_beta   90.00
_cell.angle_gamma   90.00
#
_symmetry.space_group_name_H-M   'P 1'
#
loop_
_entity.id
_entity.type
_entity.pdbx_description
1 polymer ?
#
loop_
_entity_poly.entity_id
_entity_poly.type
_entity_poly.pdbx_seq_one_letter_code
_entity_poly.pdbx_strand_id
1 'polypeptide(L)'
;MTTQRWILAFCFSLASVFGTVKLFKTNETQTYTCRTFGSGIVQPFKGESYYVRSDCQFRLISFTVNQKEYSVTIRRGHNGLLVQVKIIINKVTTLLQNGHVVVKNKKFELRQKTGLGHRHQWRRQRLKVTHPCNRKYQHIFKYGIYNRLKSSLLPFSVTWHNVHGRINSLWATGTS
;
A
#
# COMPACT_ATOMS: atom_id res chain seq x y z
N MET A 1 64.56 34.99 0.74
CA MET A 1 64.44 33.99 1.82
C MET A 1 63.16 34.32 2.56
N THR A 2 62.11 33.53 2.77
CA THR A 2 61.76 32.12 2.48
C THR A 2 60.34 31.97 3.05
N THR A 3 59.28 32.25 2.28
CA THR A 3 57.88 32.14 2.78
C THR A 3 56.91 31.77 1.66
N GLN A 4 57.35 30.98 0.68
CA GLN A 4 56.47 30.54 -0.42
C GLN A 4 56.70 29.07 -0.84
N ARG A 5 57.17 28.23 0.10
CA ARG A 5 57.39 26.79 -0.16
C ARG A 5 56.63 25.85 0.78
N TRP A 6 55.88 26.36 1.76
CA TRP A 6 55.17 25.52 2.75
C TRP A 6 53.66 25.34 2.52
N ILE A 7 53.05 26.08 1.58
CA ILE A 7 51.59 25.96 1.34
C ILE A 7 51.26 24.87 0.31
N LEU A 8 52.21 24.49 -0.56
CA LEU A 8 51.95 23.49 -1.60
C LEU A 8 52.14 22.03 -1.13
N ALA A 9 52.78 21.80 0.02
CA ALA A 9 52.95 20.45 0.57
C ALA A 9 51.74 19.96 1.38
N PHE A 10 50.89 20.87 1.88
CA PHE A 10 49.74 20.49 2.71
C PHE A 10 48.48 20.14 1.89
N CYS A 11 48.42 20.50 0.61
CA CYS A 11 47.31 20.12 -0.27
C CYS A 11 47.46 18.73 -0.90
N PHE A 12 48.62 18.08 -0.78
CA PHE A 12 48.88 16.77 -1.39
C PHE A 12 48.65 15.57 -0.45
N SER A 13 48.18 15.78 0.79
CA SER A 13 47.97 14.70 1.76
C SER A 13 46.52 14.25 1.96
N LEU A 14 45.56 14.73 1.16
CA LEU A 14 44.13 14.31 1.24
C LEU A 14 43.58 13.66 -0.04
N ALA A 15 44.40 13.47 -1.09
CA ALA A 15 43.92 13.00 -2.39
C ALA A 15 44.07 11.48 -2.63
N SER A 16 44.40 10.67 -1.62
CA SER A 16 44.72 9.24 -1.80
C SER A 16 43.83 8.29 -1.01
N VAL A 17 42.51 8.55 -0.96
CA VAL A 17 41.51 7.48 -0.71
C VAL A 17 40.25 7.72 -1.56
N PHE A 18 40.40 7.95 -2.86
CA PHE A 18 39.32 7.63 -3.80
C PHE A 18 39.68 6.31 -4.48
N GLY A 19 39.59 5.24 -3.67
CA GLY A 19 39.44 3.91 -4.22
C GLY A 19 38.29 3.96 -5.22
N THR A 20 38.51 3.38 -6.39
CA THR A 20 37.49 3.12 -7.39
C THR A 20 36.35 2.37 -6.71
N VAL A 21 35.36 3.13 -6.21
CA VAL A 21 34.02 2.60 -5.98
C VAL A 21 33.55 2.28 -7.39
N LYS A 22 33.86 1.05 -7.83
CA LYS A 22 33.01 0.34 -8.78
C LYS A 22 31.63 0.56 -8.21
N LEU A 23 30.88 1.47 -8.83
CA LEU A 23 29.45 1.56 -8.68
C LEU A 23 28.98 0.16 -9.06
N PHE A 24 28.85 -0.70 -8.05
CA PHE A 24 28.06 -1.89 -8.16
C PHE A 24 26.73 -1.36 -8.67
N LYS A 25 26.45 -1.58 -9.97
CA LYS A 25 25.10 -1.58 -10.47
C LYS A 25 24.42 -2.69 -9.66
N THR A 26 23.99 -2.33 -8.47
CA THR A 26 22.89 -3.00 -7.82
C THR A 26 21.81 -3.05 -8.89
N ASN A 27 21.29 -4.24 -9.19
CA ASN A 27 20.06 -4.35 -9.96
C ASN A 27 19.04 -3.49 -9.24
N GLU A 28 18.85 -2.24 -9.68
CA GLU A 28 17.87 -1.33 -9.11
C GLU A 28 16.51 -1.97 -9.35
N THR A 29 15.94 -2.56 -8.31
CA THR A 29 14.55 -3.02 -8.32
C THR A 29 13.66 -1.83 -8.67
N GLN A 30 13.18 -1.81 -9.92
CA GLN A 30 12.32 -0.74 -10.39
C GLN A 30 10.99 -0.83 -9.64
N THR A 31 10.65 0.23 -8.92
CA THR A 31 9.42 0.30 -8.14
C THR A 31 8.37 1.08 -8.92
N TYR A 32 7.33 0.39 -9.38
CA TYR A 32 6.20 0.97 -10.08
C TYR A 32 5.10 1.34 -9.08
N THR A 33 4.61 2.57 -9.11
CA THR A 33 3.58 3.03 -8.19
C THR A 33 2.41 3.68 -8.91
N CYS A 34 1.19 3.22 -8.62
CA CYS A 34 -0.06 3.89 -9.01
C CYS A 34 -0.68 4.52 -7.76
N ARG A 35 -1.06 5.79 -7.82
CA ARG A 35 -1.56 6.55 -6.67
C ARG A 35 -2.91 7.16 -6.97
N THR A 36 -3.71 7.34 -5.94
CA THR A 36 -4.87 8.22 -5.98
C THR A 36 -5.00 8.94 -4.65
N PHE A 37 -5.26 10.24 -4.70
CA PHE A 37 -5.26 11.08 -3.50
C PHE A 37 -6.17 12.29 -3.65
N GLY A 38 -6.44 12.95 -2.52
CA GLY A 38 -7.36 14.08 -2.45
C GLY A 38 -8.76 13.69 -2.95
N SER A 39 -9.40 14.60 -3.67
CA SER A 39 -10.80 14.47 -4.12
C SER A 39 -10.97 13.81 -5.50
N GLY A 40 -9.91 13.32 -6.14
CA GLY A 40 -10.05 12.70 -7.46
C GLY A 40 -8.79 12.52 -8.30
N ILE A 41 -7.61 12.93 -7.84
CA ILE A 41 -6.37 12.77 -8.62
C ILE A 41 -6.00 11.29 -8.72
N VAL A 42 -5.68 10.84 -9.93
CA VAL A 42 -5.17 9.51 -10.23
C VAL A 42 -3.84 9.66 -10.96
N GLN A 43 -2.81 9.05 -10.40
CA GLN A 43 -1.48 8.95 -10.99
C GLN A 43 -1.28 7.49 -11.43
N PRO A 44 -1.26 7.21 -12.74
CA PRO A 44 -1.03 5.86 -13.25
C PRO A 44 0.43 5.40 -13.00
N PHE A 45 0.71 4.12 -13.25
CA PHE A 45 2.09 3.60 -13.18
C PHE A 45 3.04 4.27 -14.18
N LYS A 46 2.50 4.68 -15.33
CA LYS A 46 3.22 5.38 -16.39
C LYS A 46 2.28 6.41 -17.02
N GLY A 47 2.81 7.57 -17.36
CA GLY A 47 2.06 8.68 -17.95
C GLY A 47 1.70 9.76 -16.94
N GLU A 48 0.90 10.72 -17.40
CA GLU A 48 0.54 11.90 -16.62
C GLU A 48 -0.60 11.64 -15.65
N SER A 49 -0.68 12.49 -14.62
CA SER A 49 -1.76 12.43 -13.65
C SER A 49 -3.03 13.07 -14.22
N TYR A 50 -4.18 12.53 -13.89
CA TYR A 50 -5.49 13.04 -14.32
C TYR A 50 -6.48 13.11 -13.17
N TYR A 51 -7.57 13.86 -13.36
CA TYR A 51 -8.61 14.05 -12.36
C TYR A 51 -9.87 13.26 -12.72
N VAL A 52 -10.39 12.49 -11.77
CA VAL A 52 -11.64 11.73 -11.90
C VAL A 52 -12.57 12.09 -10.75
N ARG A 53 -13.72 12.69 -11.09
CA ARG A 53 -14.82 12.93 -10.16
C ARG A 53 -15.94 11.94 -10.42
N SER A 54 -16.07 10.95 -9.56
CA SER A 54 -17.17 9.98 -9.60
C SER A 54 -17.38 9.38 -8.21
N ASP A 55 -18.64 9.17 -7.84
CA ASP A 55 -19.06 8.41 -6.66
C ASP A 55 -19.41 6.95 -6.99
N CYS A 56 -19.37 6.59 -8.28
CA CYS A 56 -19.47 5.21 -8.75
C CYS A 56 -18.23 4.40 -8.36
N GLN A 57 -18.42 3.09 -8.28
CA GLN A 57 -17.33 2.15 -8.04
C GLN A 57 -16.57 1.93 -9.35
N PHE A 58 -15.25 2.09 -9.32
CA PHE A 58 -14.39 1.79 -10.48
C PHE A 58 -13.08 1.11 -10.07
N ARG A 59 -12.49 0.39 -11.02
CA ARG A 59 -11.29 -0.42 -10.81
C ARG A 59 -10.06 0.44 -11.05
N LEU A 60 -9.30 0.70 -9.98
CA LEU A 60 -8.08 1.51 -10.05
C LEU A 60 -6.95 0.73 -10.73
N ILE A 61 -6.75 -0.53 -10.34
CA ILE A 61 -5.79 -1.45 -10.95
C ILE A 61 -6.34 -2.86 -11.01
N SER A 62 -5.93 -3.61 -12.02
CA SER A 62 -6.29 -5.01 -12.19
C SER A 62 -5.28 -5.71 -13.06
N PHE A 63 -4.81 -6.87 -12.60
CA PHE A 63 -3.91 -7.71 -13.36
C PHE A 63 -4.03 -9.17 -12.91
N THR A 64 -3.57 -10.06 -13.76
CA THR A 64 -3.55 -11.51 -13.51
C THR A 64 -2.14 -12.02 -13.67
N VAL A 65 -1.64 -12.74 -12.67
CA VAL A 65 -0.32 -13.39 -12.73
C VAL A 65 -0.50 -14.85 -12.32
N ASN A 66 -0.02 -15.78 -13.14
CA ASN A 66 -0.11 -17.23 -12.89
C ASN A 66 -1.54 -17.68 -12.51
N GLN A 67 -2.54 -17.25 -13.29
CA GLN A 67 -3.98 -17.50 -13.07
C GLN A 67 -4.55 -16.95 -11.74
N LYS A 68 -3.79 -16.12 -11.03
CA LYS A 68 -4.24 -15.45 -9.79
C LYS A 68 -4.61 -14.02 -10.09
N GLU A 69 -5.79 -13.62 -9.66
CA GLU A 69 -6.32 -12.27 -9.83
C GLU A 69 -5.84 -11.35 -8.70
N TYR A 70 -5.40 -10.15 -9.11
CA TYR A 70 -5.07 -9.04 -8.22
C TYR A 70 -5.79 -7.79 -8.70
N SER A 71 -6.59 -7.18 -7.84
CA SER A 71 -7.32 -5.97 -8.21
C SER A 71 -7.57 -5.06 -7.02
N VAL A 72 -7.58 -3.76 -7.29
CA VAL A 72 -7.96 -2.72 -6.34
C VAL A 72 -9.08 -1.92 -6.96
N THR A 73 -10.23 -1.97 -6.32
CA THR A 73 -11.44 -1.26 -6.73
C THR A 73 -11.77 -0.21 -5.68
N ILE A 74 -12.10 0.99 -6.13
CA ILE A 74 -12.36 2.13 -5.26
C ILE A 74 -13.76 2.70 -5.50
N ARG A 75 -14.32 3.30 -4.46
CA ARG A 75 -15.53 4.12 -4.53
C ARG A 75 -15.32 5.36 -3.68
N ARG A 76 -15.54 6.52 -4.28
CA ARG A 76 -15.48 7.80 -3.57
C ARG A 76 -16.88 8.19 -3.08
N GLY A 77 -16.91 8.97 -2.01
CA GLY A 77 -18.12 9.63 -1.54
C GLY A 77 -18.35 10.94 -2.29
N HIS A 78 -19.48 11.58 -2.01
CA HIS A 78 -19.80 12.90 -2.58
C HIS A 78 -18.78 13.99 -2.21
N ASN A 79 -18.09 13.83 -1.07
CA ASN A 79 -17.02 14.71 -0.63
C ASN A 79 -15.67 14.46 -1.33
N GLY A 80 -15.65 13.58 -2.34
CA GLY A 80 -14.47 13.21 -3.08
C GLY A 80 -13.54 12.23 -2.36
N LEU A 81 -13.67 11.98 -1.05
CA LEU A 81 -12.78 11.03 -0.34
C LEU A 81 -13.21 9.58 -0.57
N LEU A 82 -12.26 8.66 -0.41
CA LEU A 82 -12.51 7.22 -0.56
C LEU A 82 -13.32 6.70 0.63
N VAL A 83 -14.53 6.20 0.34
CA VAL A 83 -15.44 5.59 1.34
C VAL A 83 -15.31 4.08 1.36
N GLN A 84 -14.91 3.48 0.24
CA GLN A 84 -14.76 2.04 0.11
C GLN A 84 -13.59 1.69 -0.80
N VAL A 85 -12.76 0.74 -0.36
CA VAL A 85 -11.70 0.15 -1.17
C VAL A 85 -11.78 -1.36 -1.06
N LYS A 86 -11.87 -2.05 -2.18
CA LYS A 86 -11.87 -3.51 -2.26
C LYS A 86 -10.57 -3.96 -2.87
N ILE A 87 -9.77 -4.68 -2.10
CA ILE A 87 -8.48 -5.25 -2.50
C ILE A 87 -8.68 -6.75 -2.64
N ILE A 88 -8.42 -7.30 -3.82
CA ILE A 88 -8.41 -8.74 -4.07
C ILE A 88 -6.96 -9.16 -4.31
N ILE A 89 -6.49 -10.14 -3.53
CA ILE A 89 -5.20 -10.80 -3.74
C ILE A 89 -5.46 -12.28 -3.63
N ASN A 90 -5.33 -13.00 -4.75
CA ASN A 90 -5.54 -14.45 -4.83
C ASN A 90 -6.86 -14.91 -4.19
N LYS A 91 -7.99 -14.40 -4.71
CA LYS A 91 -9.37 -14.70 -4.25
C LYS A 91 -9.71 -14.26 -2.82
N VAL A 92 -8.75 -13.74 -2.05
CA VAL A 92 -8.99 -13.17 -0.71
C VAL A 92 -9.36 -11.70 -0.86
N THR A 93 -10.53 -11.32 -0.34
CA THR A 93 -11.05 -9.95 -0.44
C THR A 93 -10.85 -9.18 0.87
N THR A 94 -10.04 -8.14 0.82
CA THR A 94 -9.92 -7.15 1.89
C THR A 94 -10.75 -5.93 1.55
N LEU A 95 -11.69 -5.57 2.41
CA LEU A 95 -12.58 -4.43 2.23
C LEU A 95 -12.26 -3.36 3.25
N LEU A 96 -11.89 -2.17 2.78
CA LEU A 96 -11.76 -0.98 3.60
C LEU A 96 -13.07 -0.21 3.51
N GLN A 97 -13.72 0.08 4.64
CA GLN A 97 -14.94 0.89 4.72
C GLN A 97 -14.74 2.01 5.73
N ASN A 98 -14.85 3.25 5.29
CA ASN A 98 -14.72 4.43 6.17
C ASN A 98 -13.47 4.34 7.07
N GLY A 99 -12.32 4.00 6.46
CA GLY A 99 -11.04 3.86 7.17
C GLY A 99 -10.89 2.59 8.04
N HIS A 100 -11.95 1.78 8.20
CA HIS A 100 -11.90 0.51 8.92
C HIS A 100 -11.62 -0.66 7.97
N VAL A 101 -10.73 -1.56 8.41
CA VAL A 101 -10.39 -2.78 7.67
C VAL A 101 -11.39 -3.89 8.01
N VAL A 102 -12.00 -4.49 6.99
CA VAL A 102 -12.88 -5.65 7.06
C VAL A 102 -12.38 -6.70 6.07
N VAL A 103 -11.75 -7.77 6.56
CA VAL A 103 -11.24 -8.83 5.67
C VAL A 103 -12.28 -9.94 5.50
N LYS A 104 -12.94 -10.00 4.34
CA LYS A 104 -13.92 -11.04 4.01
C LYS A 104 -13.24 -12.22 3.30
N ASN A 105 -13.35 -13.41 3.87
CA ASN A 105 -12.97 -14.64 3.20
C ASN A 105 -14.26 -15.40 2.84
N LYS A 106 -14.46 -15.77 1.56
CA LYS A 106 -15.57 -16.65 1.18
C LYS A 106 -15.47 -18.03 1.84
N LYS A 107 -14.28 -18.46 2.31
CA LYS A 107 -14.06 -19.76 2.96
C LYS A 107 -14.11 -19.75 4.49
N PHE A 108 -14.19 -18.59 5.13
CA PHE A 108 -14.23 -18.49 6.60
C PHE A 108 -15.22 -17.39 7.00
N GLU A 109 -16.51 -17.68 6.84
CA GLU A 109 -17.48 -17.15 7.78
C GLU A 109 -17.21 -17.85 9.11
N LEU A 110 -16.64 -17.13 10.07
CA LEU A 110 -16.54 -17.62 11.45
C LEU A 110 -17.97 -17.76 11.99
N ARG A 111 -18.54 -18.96 11.85
CA ARG A 111 -19.70 -19.40 12.62
C ARG A 111 -19.26 -19.56 14.06
N GLN A 112 -19.35 -18.51 14.86
CA GLN A 112 -19.30 -18.65 16.31
C GLN A 112 -20.74 -18.82 16.81
N LYS A 113 -21.07 -20.01 17.32
CA LYS A 113 -22.24 -20.22 18.18
C LYS A 113 -21.88 -19.64 19.56
N THR A 114 -22.35 -18.45 19.90
CA THR A 114 -22.44 -18.06 21.31
C THR A 114 -23.74 -18.65 21.85
N GLY A 115 -23.63 -19.82 22.47
CA GLY A 115 -24.70 -20.42 23.25
C GLY A 115 -24.50 -20.10 24.73
N LEU A 116 -25.39 -19.28 25.28
CA LEU A 116 -26.00 -19.46 26.61
C LEU A 116 -27.12 -18.42 26.71
N GLY A 117 -28.33 -18.83 26.32
CA GLY A 117 -29.53 -18.00 26.38
C GLY A 117 -30.52 -18.32 25.26
N HIS A 118 -31.72 -18.74 25.63
CA HIS A 118 -32.84 -19.06 24.75
C HIS A 118 -33.38 -17.81 24.02
N ARG A 119 -32.65 -17.28 23.03
CA ARG A 119 -33.18 -16.37 22.02
C ARG A 119 -32.22 -16.27 20.83
N HIS A 120 -32.50 -16.99 19.75
CA HIS A 120 -31.67 -16.99 18.55
C HIS A 120 -31.87 -15.70 17.74
N GLN A 121 -31.09 -14.67 18.05
CA GLN A 121 -31.00 -13.45 17.24
C GLN A 121 -29.71 -13.44 16.43
N TRP A 122 -29.82 -13.68 15.13
CA TRP A 122 -28.70 -13.60 14.19
C TRP A 122 -28.22 -12.15 14.03
N ARG A 123 -27.17 -11.75 14.77
CA ARG A 123 -26.47 -10.48 14.51
C ARG A 123 -25.29 -10.74 13.57
N ARG A 124 -25.27 -10.07 12.41
CA ARG A 124 -24.06 -9.93 11.57
C ARG A 124 -22.97 -9.25 12.40
N GLN A 125 -22.06 -10.03 12.99
CA GLN A 125 -20.92 -9.47 13.73
C GLN A 125 -19.96 -8.81 12.73
N ARG A 126 -19.93 -7.48 12.80
CA ARG A 126 -18.98 -6.61 12.10
C ARG A 126 -17.63 -6.80 12.80
N LEU A 127 -16.80 -7.72 12.31
CA LEU A 127 -15.43 -7.89 12.79
C LEU A 127 -14.63 -6.61 12.47
N LYS A 128 -14.55 -5.71 13.46
CA LYS A 128 -13.59 -4.61 13.51
C LYS A 128 -12.22 -5.27 13.62
N VAL A 129 -11.46 -5.30 12.54
CA VAL A 129 -10.11 -5.87 12.56
C VAL A 129 -9.22 -4.91 13.35
N THR A 130 -8.97 -5.25 14.61
CA THR A 130 -7.85 -4.70 15.38
C THR A 130 -6.55 -5.18 14.71
N HIS A 131 -5.66 -4.24 14.42
CA HIS A 131 -4.33 -4.55 13.88
C HIS A 131 -3.54 -5.41 14.89
N PRO A 132 -2.63 -6.31 14.45
CA PRO A 132 -2.30 -6.73 13.09
C PRO A 132 -3.10 -7.97 12.61
N CYS A 133 -3.38 -8.05 11.31
CA CYS A 133 -4.07 -9.19 10.70
C CYS A 133 -3.12 -9.92 9.76
N ASN A 134 -2.64 -11.10 10.19
CA ASN A 134 -1.85 -11.99 9.36
C ASN A 134 -2.77 -13.08 8.80
N ARG A 135 -2.91 -13.14 7.47
CA ARG A 135 -3.63 -14.21 6.78
C ARG A 135 -2.74 -14.77 5.68
N LYS A 136 -2.98 -16.03 5.29
CA LYS A 136 -2.16 -16.88 4.41
C LYS A 136 -1.38 -16.18 3.27
N TYR A 137 -1.93 -15.14 2.65
CA TYR A 137 -1.30 -14.41 1.53
C TYR A 137 -1.21 -12.89 1.72
N GLN A 138 -1.64 -12.36 2.86
CA GLN A 138 -1.76 -10.93 3.10
C GLN A 138 -1.37 -10.58 4.53
N HIS A 139 -0.48 -9.61 4.68
CA HIS A 139 -0.09 -9.05 5.96
C HIS A 139 -0.47 -7.57 6.03
N ILE A 140 -1.33 -7.20 6.99
CA ILE A 140 -1.75 -5.82 7.21
C ILE A 140 -1.12 -5.29 8.49
N PHE A 141 -0.37 -4.21 8.37
CA PHE A 141 0.40 -3.60 9.46
C PHE A 141 0.44 -2.08 9.35
N LYS A 142 0.82 -1.42 10.47
CA LYS A 142 1.06 0.02 10.51
C LYS A 142 2.39 0.35 9.84
N TYR A 143 2.40 1.39 9.02
CA TYR A 143 3.57 1.88 8.30
C TYR A 143 3.65 3.40 8.47
N GLY A 144 4.26 3.84 9.57
CA GLY A 144 4.19 5.24 10.01
C GLY A 144 2.73 5.69 10.23
N ILE A 145 2.35 6.82 9.65
CA ILE A 145 0.95 7.32 9.67
C ILE A 145 0.01 6.50 8.77
N TYR A 146 0.55 5.63 7.92
CA TYR A 146 -0.19 4.83 6.96
C TYR A 146 -0.51 3.44 7.51
N ASN A 147 -1.43 2.77 6.83
CA ASN A 147 -1.57 1.32 6.94
C ASN A 147 -1.12 0.70 5.62
N ARG A 148 -0.48 -0.46 5.69
CA ARG A 148 0.03 -1.17 4.53
C ARG A 148 -0.42 -2.61 4.54
N LEU A 149 -0.91 -3.07 3.39
CA LEU A 149 -1.15 -4.46 3.08
C LEU A 149 -0.04 -4.93 2.14
N LYS A 150 0.71 -5.95 2.56
CA LYS A 150 1.73 -6.61 1.75
C LYS A 150 1.24 -7.99 1.30
N SER A 151 1.37 -8.29 0.02
CA SER A 151 1.17 -9.64 -0.52
C SER A 151 2.36 -10.52 -0.18
N SER A 152 2.11 -11.75 0.24
CA SER A 152 3.16 -12.77 0.42
C SER A 152 3.42 -13.58 -0.87
N LEU A 153 2.64 -13.35 -1.92
CA LEU A 153 2.68 -14.14 -3.17
C LEU A 153 3.46 -13.48 -4.30
N LEU A 154 3.55 -12.15 -4.27
CA LEU A 154 4.28 -11.36 -5.26
C LEU A 154 4.69 -10.04 -4.60
N PRO A 155 5.67 -9.32 -5.16
CA PRO A 155 6.10 -8.03 -4.66
C PRO A 155 5.06 -6.93 -4.95
N PHE A 156 3.86 -7.07 -4.35
CA PHE A 156 2.75 -6.13 -4.47
C PHE A 156 2.31 -5.67 -3.09
N SER A 157 2.10 -4.36 -2.97
CA SER A 157 1.59 -3.78 -1.74
C SER A 157 0.55 -2.70 -2.02
N VAL A 158 -0.38 -2.54 -1.08
CA VAL A 158 -1.36 -1.46 -1.09
C VAL A 158 -1.21 -0.69 0.21
N THR A 159 -0.98 0.62 0.12
CA THR A 159 -0.82 1.50 1.27
C THR A 159 -1.89 2.58 1.24
N TRP A 160 -2.44 2.92 2.40
CA TRP A 160 -3.49 3.95 2.49
C TRP A 160 -3.37 4.79 3.75
N HIS A 161 -3.89 6.02 3.65
CA HIS A 161 -3.98 6.97 4.75
C HIS A 161 -5.42 7.26 5.12
N ASN A 162 -5.73 7.14 6.41
CA ASN A 162 -7.04 7.46 6.94
C ASN A 162 -7.08 8.91 7.45
N VAL A 163 -8.14 9.65 7.11
CA VAL A 163 -8.41 11.00 7.60
C VAL A 163 -9.90 11.10 7.96
N HIS A 164 -10.21 11.49 9.19
CA HIS A 164 -11.60 11.67 9.70
C HIS A 164 -12.54 10.49 9.38
N GLY A 165 -12.08 9.25 9.54
CA GLY A 165 -12.91 8.06 9.24
C GLY A 165 -13.17 7.84 7.74
N ARG A 166 -12.38 8.44 6.85
CA ARG A 166 -12.35 8.16 5.40
C ARG A 166 -10.92 7.93 4.95
N ILE A 167 -10.71 7.62 3.67
CA ILE A 167 -9.37 7.41 3.11
C ILE A 167 -9.05 8.61 2.19
N ASN A 168 -7.95 9.31 2.48
CA ASN A 168 -7.51 10.47 1.69
C ASN A 168 -6.58 10.09 0.55
N SER A 169 -5.70 9.11 0.78
CA SER A 169 -4.75 8.63 -0.20
C SER A 169 -4.62 7.12 -0.17
N LEU A 170 -4.40 6.55 -1.34
CA LEU A 170 -4.23 5.13 -1.59
C LEU A 170 -3.20 4.98 -2.70
N TRP A 171 -2.25 4.07 -2.55
CA TRP A 171 -1.37 3.69 -3.65
C TRP A 171 -1.07 2.20 -3.66
N ALA A 172 -0.87 1.70 -4.86
CA ALA A 172 -0.45 0.34 -5.13
C ALA A 172 0.97 0.35 -5.69
N THR A 173 1.86 -0.44 -5.09
CA THR A 173 3.23 -0.59 -5.55
C THR A 173 3.47 -2.02 -6.05
N GLY A 174 4.22 -2.12 -7.14
CA GLY A 174 4.85 -3.35 -7.60
C GLY A 174 6.36 -3.14 -7.68
N THR A 175 7.16 -4.17 -7.42
CA THR A 175 8.59 -4.16 -7.78
C THR A 175 8.85 -5.26 -8.81
N SER A 176 9.64 -4.97 -9.83
CA SER A 176 10.15 -5.94 -10.80
C SER A 176 11.58 -6.32 -10.47
#